data_AF-A0A7C7E5Q3-F1
#
_entry.id   AF-A0A7C7E5Q3-F1
#
_cell.length_a   1.000
_cell.length_b   1.000
_cell.length_c   1.000
_cell.angle_alpha   90.00
_cell.angle_beta   90.00
_cell.angle_gamma   90.00
#
_symmetry.space_group_name_H-M   'P 1'
#
loop_
_entity.id
_entity.type
_entity.pdbx_description
1 polymer ?
#
loop_
_entity_poly.entity_id
_entity_poly.type
_entity_poly.pdbx_seq_one_letter_code
_entity_poly.pdbx_strand_id
1 'polypeptide(L)'
;MAQFLYQTIEALEQAGFLQDMPRFIEQGLSERIVLRDYQRKAFQYFVTYYENENLRKNKQIHTLFHMATGSGKTVIMAGLILYLYTKGYRKFLFFVNQTNILEKTKENFLNPASGKYLFAENVEIMGEQIAIRVVDNFAAIDEQAINICFTTTQKLHLDLNFPRENTVTIEDFENDKIVLISDESHHVNTRTKRQTKAEIEADNSWEYSVERIFRANRDNALIEFTATCDLKDPAVLRKYTDKILFDYALPRFRDSGYTKDFQNLQSDFDPWQRTLGALILSEYRRNLFADCGQDIKPVVLLKSRRIVDSESFYEEFF
;
A
#
# COMPACT_ATOMS: atom_id res chain seq x y z
N MET A 1 17.36 15.37 -17.02
CA MET A 1 16.98 14.39 -15.97
C MET A 1 16.14 13.30 -16.64
N ALA A 2 16.22 12.06 -16.17
CA ALA A 2 15.33 11.01 -16.66
C ALA A 2 13.88 11.36 -16.28
N GLN A 3 12.95 11.25 -17.22
CA GLN A 3 11.52 11.49 -17.00
C GLN A 3 10.93 10.31 -16.23
N PHE A 4 10.10 10.59 -15.23
CA PHE A 4 9.39 9.55 -14.47
C PHE A 4 8.25 8.95 -15.29
N LEU A 5 7.91 7.68 -15.03
CA LEU A 5 6.78 7.02 -15.68
C LEU A 5 5.46 7.79 -15.49
N TYR A 6 5.14 8.23 -14.27
CA TYR A 6 3.91 9.00 -14.01
C TYR A 6 3.84 10.30 -14.82
N GLN A 7 4.97 10.96 -15.11
CA GLN A 7 5.00 12.18 -15.91
C GLN A 7 4.65 11.89 -17.38
N THR A 8 5.06 10.73 -17.88
CA THR A 8 4.66 10.26 -19.22
C THR A 8 3.16 9.99 -19.27
N ILE A 9 2.59 9.37 -18.22
CA ILE A 9 1.13 9.13 -18.14
C ILE A 9 0.36 10.44 -17.99
N GLU A 10 0.81 11.38 -17.16
CA GLU A 10 0.23 12.72 -17.03
C GLU A 10 0.24 13.48 -18.37
N ALA A 11 1.29 13.34 -19.18
CA ALA A 11 1.33 13.91 -20.53
C ALA A 11 0.28 13.27 -21.47
N LEU A 12 0.05 11.96 -21.37
CA LEU A 12 -1.02 11.27 -22.11
C LEU A 12 -2.41 11.72 -21.64
N GLU A 13 -2.59 11.93 -20.34
CA GLU A 13 -3.82 12.51 -19.78
C GLU A 13 -4.09 13.89 -20.38
N GLN A 14 -3.11 14.79 -20.35
CA GLN A 14 -3.22 16.14 -20.92
C GLN A 14 -3.52 16.13 -22.43
N ALA A 15 -3.02 15.12 -23.15
CA ALA A 15 -3.27 14.93 -24.57
C ALA A 15 -4.59 14.19 -24.87
N GLY A 16 -5.36 13.77 -23.86
CA GLY A 16 -6.64 13.10 -24.04
C GLY A 16 -6.55 11.63 -24.47
N PHE A 17 -5.40 10.98 -24.24
CA PHE A 17 -5.16 9.57 -24.60
C PHE A 17 -5.29 8.60 -23.42
N LEU A 18 -5.83 9.07 -22.28
CA LEU A 18 -6.04 8.22 -21.13
C LEU A 18 -7.20 7.24 -21.40
N GLN A 19 -6.96 5.96 -21.09
CA GLN A 19 -8.01 4.93 -21.15
C GLN A 19 -9.03 5.12 -20.03
N ASP A 20 -10.28 4.77 -20.31
CA ASP A 20 -11.34 4.80 -19.31
C ASP A 20 -11.16 3.71 -18.25
N MET A 21 -11.64 4.00 -17.04
CA MET A 21 -11.74 2.99 -15.98
C MET A 21 -12.89 2.03 -16.32
N PRO A 22 -12.64 0.72 -16.42
CA PRO A 22 -13.71 -0.25 -16.65
C PRO A 22 -14.75 -0.22 -15.54
N ARG A 23 -16.04 -0.23 -15.91
CA ARG A 23 -17.17 -0.13 -14.96
C ARG A 23 -17.19 -1.24 -13.93
N PHE A 24 -16.74 -2.44 -14.29
CA PHE A 24 -16.69 -3.59 -13.38
C PHE A 24 -15.77 -3.35 -12.18
N ILE A 25 -14.78 -2.44 -12.28
CA ILE A 25 -13.93 -2.10 -11.13
C ILE A 25 -14.78 -1.46 -10.05
N GLU A 26 -15.59 -0.47 -10.41
CA GLU A 26 -16.47 0.22 -9.46
C GLU A 26 -17.59 -0.70 -8.97
N GLN A 27 -18.18 -1.51 -9.86
CA GLN A 27 -19.24 -2.46 -9.51
C GLN A 27 -18.76 -3.60 -8.61
N GLY A 28 -17.51 -4.04 -8.72
CA GLY A 28 -16.93 -5.10 -7.91
C GLY A 28 -16.40 -4.63 -6.56
N LEU A 29 -16.37 -3.32 -6.30
CA LEU A 29 -16.06 -2.76 -4.99
C LEU A 29 -17.32 -2.68 -4.12
N SER A 30 -17.13 -2.62 -2.80
CA SER A 30 -18.21 -2.46 -1.84
C SER A 30 -19.05 -1.21 -2.14
N GLU A 31 -20.38 -1.32 -2.08
CA GLU A 31 -21.31 -0.20 -2.30
C GLU A 31 -21.09 0.98 -1.34
N ARG A 32 -20.41 0.73 -0.20
CA ARG A 32 -20.01 1.74 0.78
C ARG A 32 -18.85 2.61 0.30
N ILE A 33 -18.17 2.22 -0.78
CA ILE A 33 -17.00 2.89 -1.33
C ILE A 33 -17.43 3.79 -2.47
N VAL A 34 -17.36 5.10 -2.25
CA VAL A 34 -17.47 6.10 -3.32
C VAL A 34 -16.07 6.49 -3.75
N LEU A 35 -15.70 6.16 -5.00
CA LEU A 35 -14.38 6.47 -5.55
C LEU A 35 -14.20 7.97 -5.74
N ARG A 36 -13.13 8.49 -5.15
CA ARG A 36 -12.66 9.88 -5.35
C ARG A 36 -11.97 10.01 -6.70
N ASP A 37 -11.89 11.24 -7.22
CA ASP A 37 -11.34 11.50 -8.55
C ASP A 37 -9.92 10.96 -8.73
N TYR A 38 -9.05 11.15 -7.74
CA TYR A 38 -7.67 10.63 -7.81
C TYR A 38 -7.62 9.09 -7.80
N GLN A 39 -8.61 8.41 -7.20
CA GLN A 39 -8.68 6.96 -7.21
C GLN A 39 -9.11 6.45 -8.59
N ARG A 40 -10.10 7.12 -9.21
CA ARG A 40 -10.49 6.86 -10.60
C ARG A 40 -9.31 7.07 -11.55
N LYS A 41 -8.57 8.17 -11.39
CA LYS A 41 -7.33 8.43 -12.14
C LYS A 41 -6.28 7.35 -11.94
N ALA A 42 -6.06 6.89 -10.71
CA ALA A 42 -5.10 5.81 -10.44
C ALA A 42 -5.45 4.53 -11.22
N PHE A 43 -6.74 4.18 -11.33
CA PHE A 43 -7.18 3.07 -12.18
C PHE A 43 -6.96 3.34 -13.66
N GLN A 44 -7.37 4.52 -14.16
CA GLN A 44 -7.15 4.90 -15.56
C GLN A 44 -5.66 4.89 -15.96
N TYR A 45 -4.78 5.33 -15.06
CA TYR A 45 -3.33 5.30 -15.24
C TYR A 45 -2.83 3.86 -15.38
N PHE A 46 -3.30 2.96 -14.52
CA PHE A 46 -2.95 1.55 -14.60
C PHE A 46 -3.47 0.89 -15.87
N VAL A 47 -4.74 1.13 -16.24
CA VAL A 47 -5.34 0.58 -17.46
C VAL A 47 -4.57 1.09 -18.68
N THR A 48 -4.29 2.39 -18.76
CA THR A 48 -3.51 2.99 -19.85
C THR A 48 -2.11 2.40 -19.96
N TYR A 49 -1.42 2.27 -18.82
CA TYR A 49 -0.11 1.62 -18.76
C TYR A 49 -0.17 0.12 -19.11
N TYR A 50 -1.25 -0.54 -18.72
CA TYR A 50 -1.39 -1.97 -18.94
C TYR A 50 -1.66 -2.29 -20.41
N GLU A 51 -2.58 -1.56 -21.04
CA GLU A 51 -3.01 -1.83 -22.42
C GLU A 51 -2.04 -1.27 -23.46
N ASN A 52 -1.12 -0.38 -23.09
CA ASN A 52 -0.15 0.20 -24.01
C ASN A 52 1.26 -0.38 -23.81
N GLU A 53 1.61 -1.38 -24.62
CA GLU A 53 2.92 -2.03 -24.56
C GLU A 53 4.10 -1.05 -24.81
N ASN A 54 3.89 0.05 -25.54
CA ASN A 54 4.94 1.03 -25.82
C ASN A 54 5.38 1.82 -24.58
N LEU A 55 4.57 1.82 -23.51
CA LEU A 55 4.92 2.46 -22.24
C LEU A 55 5.80 1.57 -21.36
N ARG A 56 5.97 0.30 -21.75
CA ARG A 56 6.71 -0.69 -20.98
C ARG A 56 8.09 -0.90 -21.60
N LYS A 57 9.14 -0.65 -20.82
CA LYS A 57 10.52 -0.98 -21.25
C LYS A 57 10.78 -2.49 -21.28
N ASN A 58 10.13 -3.21 -20.36
CA ASN A 58 10.20 -4.66 -20.22
C ASN A 58 8.79 -5.25 -20.36
N LYS A 59 8.68 -6.50 -20.80
CA LYS A 59 7.37 -7.17 -20.91
C LYS A 59 6.66 -7.34 -19.55
N GLN A 60 7.44 -7.49 -18.49
CA GLN A 60 6.92 -7.67 -17.13
C GLN A 60 6.38 -6.36 -16.54
N ILE A 61 5.27 -6.47 -15.83
CA ILE A 61 4.60 -5.33 -15.19
C ILE A 61 5.26 -5.10 -13.84
N HIS A 62 5.91 -3.95 -13.68
CA HIS A 62 6.44 -3.51 -12.39
C HIS A 62 6.02 -2.06 -12.17
N THR A 63 5.09 -1.84 -11.24
CA THR A 63 4.53 -0.51 -10.98
C THR A 63 4.57 -0.18 -9.50
N LEU A 64 4.70 1.11 -9.19
CA LEU A 64 4.67 1.68 -7.85
C LEU A 64 3.61 2.79 -7.79
N PHE A 65 2.70 2.65 -6.83
CA PHE A 65 1.74 3.67 -6.43
C PHE A 65 2.30 4.40 -5.21
N HIS A 66 2.87 5.59 -5.44
CA HIS A 66 3.37 6.44 -4.36
C HIS A 66 2.23 7.31 -3.84
N MET A 67 1.53 6.82 -2.82
CA MET A 67 0.27 7.39 -2.35
C MET A 67 0.30 7.62 -0.84
N ALA A 68 -0.15 8.79 -0.38
CA ALA A 68 -0.16 9.15 1.04
C ALA A 68 -0.88 8.13 1.93
N THR A 69 -0.44 7.96 3.18
CA THR A 69 -1.16 7.15 4.18
C THR A 69 -2.58 7.70 4.37
N GLY A 70 -3.58 6.81 4.38
CA GLY A 70 -4.99 7.19 4.49
C GLY A 70 -5.64 7.66 3.18
N SER A 71 -4.91 7.71 2.06
CA SER A 71 -5.47 8.03 0.73
C SER A 71 -6.35 6.91 0.13
N GLY A 72 -6.41 5.74 0.76
CA GLY A 72 -7.22 4.61 0.31
C GLY A 72 -6.50 3.65 -0.64
N LYS A 73 -5.18 3.40 -0.43
CA LYS A 73 -4.37 2.44 -1.21
C LYS A 73 -5.02 1.06 -1.35
N THR A 74 -5.64 0.56 -0.29
CA THR A 74 -6.33 -0.74 -0.27
C THR A 74 -7.51 -0.82 -1.23
N VAL A 75 -8.21 0.30 -1.48
CA VAL A 75 -9.29 0.37 -2.47
C VAL A 75 -8.72 0.21 -3.88
N ILE A 76 -7.57 0.85 -4.16
CA ILE A 76 -6.88 0.68 -5.44
C ILE A 76 -6.40 -0.77 -5.60
N MET A 77 -5.81 -1.37 -4.57
CA MET A 77 -5.41 -2.79 -4.60
C MET A 77 -6.59 -3.69 -4.98
N ALA A 78 -7.74 -3.56 -4.31
CA ALA A 78 -8.93 -4.36 -4.60
C ALA A 78 -9.40 -4.18 -6.06
N GLY A 79 -9.50 -2.94 -6.55
CA GLY A 79 -9.89 -2.69 -7.94
C GLY A 79 -8.89 -3.22 -8.98
N LEU A 80 -7.59 -3.17 -8.69
CA LEU A 80 -6.56 -3.73 -9.57
C LEU A 80 -6.59 -5.26 -9.59
N ILE A 81 -6.93 -5.91 -8.48
CA ILE A 81 -7.14 -7.37 -8.42
C ILE A 81 -8.28 -7.76 -9.36
N LEU A 82 -9.42 -7.06 -9.29
CA LEU A 82 -10.56 -7.29 -10.20
C LEU A 82 -10.14 -7.09 -11.66
N TYR A 83 -9.41 -6.02 -11.96
CA TYR A 83 -8.90 -5.76 -13.30
C TYR A 83 -8.00 -6.88 -13.81
N LEU A 84 -7.02 -7.30 -13.02
CA LEU A 84 -6.06 -8.33 -13.42
C LEU A 84 -6.71 -9.71 -13.52
N TYR A 85 -7.76 -9.99 -12.75
CA TYR A 85 -8.57 -11.18 -12.94
C TYR A 85 -9.13 -11.26 -14.37
N THR A 86 -9.62 -10.14 -14.92
CA THR A 86 -10.09 -10.07 -16.32
C THR A 86 -8.97 -10.30 -17.34
N LYS A 87 -7.72 -10.10 -16.95
CA LYS A 87 -6.52 -10.36 -17.77
C LYS A 87 -5.96 -11.78 -17.59
N GLY A 88 -6.72 -12.65 -16.93
CA GLY A 88 -6.39 -14.07 -16.76
C GLY A 88 -5.49 -14.37 -15.57
N TYR A 89 -5.26 -13.43 -14.65
CA TYR A 89 -4.59 -13.74 -13.39
C TYR A 89 -5.57 -14.43 -12.43
N ARG A 90 -5.11 -15.46 -11.73
CA ARG A 90 -5.89 -16.19 -10.71
C ARG A 90 -5.22 -16.24 -9.34
N LYS A 91 -3.90 -16.04 -9.33
CA LYS A 91 -3.03 -16.09 -8.15
C LYS A 91 -2.59 -14.67 -7.78
N PHE A 92 -2.81 -14.29 -6.53
CA PHE A 92 -2.44 -12.98 -5.98
C PHE A 92 -1.68 -13.18 -4.68
N LEU A 93 -0.39 -12.87 -4.65
CA LEU A 93 0.43 -12.92 -3.43
C LEU A 93 0.49 -11.53 -2.83
N PHE A 94 -0.21 -11.33 -1.71
CA PHE A 94 -0.13 -10.11 -0.92
C PHE A 94 0.93 -10.26 0.18
N PHE A 95 1.86 -9.31 0.24
CA PHE A 95 2.88 -9.28 1.29
C PHE A 95 3.15 -7.89 1.87
N VAL A 96 3.48 -7.87 3.16
CA VAL A 96 3.79 -6.65 3.92
C VAL A 96 4.80 -6.95 5.03
N ASN A 97 5.53 -5.94 5.48
CA ASN A 97 6.57 -6.10 6.50
C ASN A 97 6.05 -6.33 7.93
N GLN A 98 4.81 -5.94 8.23
CA GLN A 98 4.26 -5.98 9.59
C GLN A 98 3.00 -6.83 9.66
N THR A 99 2.97 -7.78 10.59
CA THR A 99 1.81 -8.66 10.85
C THR A 99 0.55 -7.84 11.16
N ASN A 100 0.66 -6.74 11.90
CA ASN A 100 -0.48 -5.87 12.20
C ASN A 100 -1.12 -5.26 10.95
N ILE A 101 -0.32 -4.98 9.91
CA ILE A 101 -0.86 -4.48 8.64
C ILE A 101 -1.48 -5.65 7.87
N LEU A 102 -0.82 -6.81 7.87
CA LEU A 102 -1.34 -8.03 7.22
C LEU A 102 -2.74 -8.39 7.71
N GLU A 103 -2.93 -8.47 9.03
CA GLU A 103 -4.22 -8.83 9.63
C GLU A 103 -5.30 -7.76 9.37
N LYS A 104 -4.94 -6.46 9.38
CA LYS A 104 -5.86 -5.39 8.98
C LYS A 104 -6.27 -5.47 7.52
N THR A 105 -5.34 -5.83 6.63
CA THR A 105 -5.66 -6.01 5.22
C THR A 105 -6.55 -7.22 5.01
N LYS A 106 -6.27 -8.36 5.66
CA LYS A 106 -7.17 -9.53 5.65
C LYS A 106 -8.59 -9.15 6.11
N GLU A 107 -8.71 -8.44 7.22
CA GLU A 107 -10.01 -7.96 7.73
C GLU A 107 -10.78 -7.14 6.67
N ASN A 108 -10.11 -6.18 6.01
CA ASN A 108 -10.72 -5.35 4.97
C ASN A 108 -11.09 -6.16 3.71
N PHE A 109 -10.36 -7.23 3.41
CA PHE A 109 -10.58 -8.07 2.23
C PHE A 109 -11.65 -9.13 2.45
N LEU A 110 -11.87 -9.58 3.69
CA LEU A 110 -12.56 -10.84 3.97
C LEU A 110 -13.75 -10.74 4.91
N ASN A 111 -13.96 -9.60 5.59
CA ASN A 111 -15.06 -9.43 6.54
C ASN A 111 -16.17 -8.52 5.97
N PRO A 112 -17.23 -9.05 5.33
CA PRO A 112 -18.37 -8.27 4.83
C PRO A 112 -19.09 -7.43 5.90
N ALA A 113 -19.04 -7.85 7.17
CA ALA A 113 -19.64 -7.09 8.26
C ALA A 113 -18.85 -5.83 8.60
N SER A 114 -17.56 -5.77 8.23
CA SER A 114 -16.72 -4.59 8.45
C SER A 114 -17.18 -3.41 7.59
N GLY A 115 -17.24 -2.22 8.19
CA GLY A 115 -17.44 -0.97 7.46
C GLY A 115 -16.33 -0.66 6.44
N LYS A 116 -15.21 -1.40 6.51
CA LYS A 116 -14.04 -1.27 5.62
C LYS A 116 -13.91 -2.41 4.61
N TYR A 117 -14.91 -3.27 4.50
CA TYR A 117 -14.93 -4.33 3.49
C TYR A 117 -14.79 -3.75 2.09
N LEU A 118 -13.91 -4.33 1.27
CA LEU A 118 -13.49 -3.74 0.00
C LEU A 118 -14.29 -4.17 -1.22
N PHE A 119 -14.84 -5.39 -1.21
CA PHE A 119 -15.50 -5.98 -2.37
C PHE A 119 -17.02 -5.87 -2.28
N ALA A 120 -17.70 -5.97 -3.42
CA ALA A 120 -19.14 -6.15 -3.44
C ALA A 120 -19.52 -7.49 -2.80
N GLU A 121 -20.74 -7.60 -2.25
CA GLU A 121 -21.24 -8.86 -1.68
C GLU A 121 -21.26 -9.97 -2.76
N ASN A 122 -21.68 -9.62 -3.97
CA ASN A 122 -21.60 -10.47 -5.15
C ASN A 122 -20.72 -9.77 -6.20
N VAL A 123 -19.46 -10.17 -6.28
CA VAL A 123 -18.55 -9.67 -7.32
C VAL A 123 -18.94 -10.31 -8.64
N GLU A 124 -19.49 -9.52 -9.56
CA GLU A 124 -19.85 -9.97 -10.90
C GLU A 124 -18.94 -9.33 -11.95
N ILE A 125 -18.32 -10.15 -12.78
CA ILE A 125 -17.46 -9.70 -13.88
C ILE A 125 -17.94 -10.40 -15.15
N MET A 126 -18.35 -9.63 -16.16
CA MET A 126 -18.80 -10.16 -17.45
C MET A 126 -19.95 -11.19 -17.36
N GLY A 127 -20.84 -11.05 -16.36
CA GLY A 127 -21.98 -11.95 -16.15
C GLY A 127 -21.67 -13.19 -15.30
N GLU A 128 -20.43 -13.33 -14.83
CA GLU A 128 -20.01 -14.44 -13.96
C GLU A 128 -19.77 -13.95 -12.53
N GLN A 129 -20.26 -14.73 -11.56
CA GLN A 129 -19.98 -14.49 -10.15
C GLN A 129 -18.60 -15.00 -9.78
N ILE A 130 -17.74 -14.09 -9.31
CA ILE A 130 -16.35 -14.38 -9.00
C ILE A 130 -16.17 -14.47 -7.49
N ALA A 131 -15.76 -15.64 -7.02
CA ALA A 131 -15.43 -15.82 -5.61
C ALA A 131 -14.04 -15.24 -5.28
N ILE A 132 -13.91 -14.64 -4.11
CA ILE A 132 -12.62 -14.23 -3.54
C ILE A 132 -12.26 -15.24 -2.45
N ARG A 133 -11.15 -15.95 -2.63
CA ARG A 133 -10.72 -17.02 -1.74
C ARG A 133 -9.35 -16.74 -1.17
N VAL A 134 -9.19 -17.04 0.12
CA VAL A 134 -7.88 -17.07 0.75
C VAL A 134 -7.31 -18.46 0.66
N VAL A 135 -6.04 -18.54 0.28
CA VAL A 135 -5.29 -19.77 0.18
C VAL A 135 -3.98 -19.65 0.93
N ASP A 136 -3.53 -20.75 1.53
CA ASP A 136 -2.24 -20.80 2.24
C ASP A 136 -1.05 -20.84 1.27
N ASN A 137 -1.26 -21.46 0.11
CA ASN A 137 -0.32 -21.54 -1.01
C ASN A 137 -1.09 -21.68 -2.35
N PHE A 138 -0.39 -21.82 -3.47
CA PHE A 138 -1.02 -21.88 -4.79
C PHE A 138 -1.04 -23.28 -5.42
N ALA A 139 -0.84 -24.33 -4.62
CA ALA A 139 -0.82 -25.72 -5.11
C ALA A 139 -2.23 -26.25 -5.45
N ALA A 140 -3.25 -25.85 -4.67
CA ALA A 140 -4.65 -26.22 -4.90
C ALA A 140 -5.51 -24.95 -4.89
N ILE A 141 -5.83 -24.43 -6.07
CA ILE A 141 -6.62 -23.21 -6.26
C ILE A 141 -7.90 -23.49 -7.04
N ASP A 142 -8.86 -22.57 -6.95
CA ASP A 142 -10.00 -22.55 -7.85
C ASP A 142 -9.69 -21.64 -9.05
N GLU A 143 -9.64 -22.22 -10.25
CA GLU A 143 -9.31 -21.51 -11.48
C GLU A 143 -10.36 -20.49 -11.91
N GLN A 144 -11.56 -20.52 -11.32
CA GLN A 144 -12.61 -19.51 -11.56
C GLN A 144 -12.64 -18.44 -10.47
N ALA A 145 -11.84 -18.57 -9.42
CA ALA A 145 -11.79 -17.62 -8.31
C ALA A 145 -10.59 -16.68 -8.37
N ILE A 146 -10.67 -15.60 -7.59
CA ILE A 146 -9.53 -14.77 -7.19
C ILE A 146 -8.92 -15.43 -5.95
N ASN A 147 -7.74 -16.03 -6.09
CA ASN A 147 -7.06 -16.73 -4.99
C ASN A 147 -5.96 -15.83 -4.41
N ILE A 148 -6.10 -15.45 -3.15
CA ILE A 148 -5.20 -14.52 -2.46
C ILE A 148 -4.43 -15.26 -1.37
N CYS A 149 -3.11 -15.24 -1.46
CA CYS A 149 -2.22 -15.69 -0.40
C CYS A 149 -1.69 -14.46 0.37
N PHE A 150 -1.87 -14.46 1.69
CA PHE A 150 -1.42 -13.38 2.57
C PHE A 150 -0.20 -13.83 3.37
N THR A 151 0.92 -13.12 3.22
CA THR A 151 2.15 -13.43 3.95
C THR A 151 2.87 -12.17 4.44
N THR A 152 3.81 -12.33 5.37
CA THR A 152 4.75 -11.26 5.67
C THR A 152 5.99 -11.39 4.79
N THR A 153 6.67 -10.28 4.54
CA THR A 153 7.93 -10.28 3.78
C THR A 153 8.96 -11.23 4.39
N GLN A 154 9.07 -11.27 5.72
CA GLN A 154 10.01 -12.15 6.41
C GLN A 154 9.59 -13.61 6.30
N LYS A 155 8.29 -13.91 6.44
CA LYS A 155 7.79 -15.28 6.26
C LYS A 155 8.03 -15.76 4.83
N LEU A 156 7.72 -14.93 3.83
CA LEU A 156 7.96 -15.24 2.42
C LEU A 156 9.44 -15.57 2.15
N HIS A 157 10.36 -14.76 2.69
CA HIS A 157 11.78 -15.00 2.56
C HIS A 157 12.23 -16.33 3.21
N LEU A 158 11.71 -16.65 4.40
CA LEU A 158 12.02 -17.90 5.08
C LEU A 158 11.48 -19.11 4.33
N ASP A 159 10.22 -19.06 3.89
CA ASP A 159 9.53 -20.15 3.18
C ASP A 159 10.26 -20.49 1.87
N LEU A 160 10.80 -19.50 1.14
CA LEU A 160 11.55 -19.69 -0.10
C LEU A 160 12.96 -20.29 0.08
N ASN A 161 13.59 -20.08 1.23
CA ASN A 161 14.96 -20.57 1.49
C ASN A 161 14.97 -21.87 2.32
N PHE A 162 13.89 -22.14 3.06
CA PHE A 162 13.72 -23.34 3.87
C PHE A 162 12.32 -23.94 3.63
N PRO A 163 12.07 -24.51 2.42
CA PRO A 163 10.76 -25.05 2.07
C PRO A 163 10.34 -26.16 3.05
N ARG A 164 9.08 -26.14 3.48
CA ARG A 164 8.43 -27.19 4.28
C ARG A 164 7.19 -27.69 3.54
N GLU A 165 6.59 -28.77 4.02
CA GLU A 165 5.28 -29.19 3.50
C GLU A 165 4.26 -28.04 3.67
N ASN A 166 3.46 -27.79 2.62
CA ASN A 166 2.42 -26.74 2.54
C ASN A 166 2.90 -25.28 2.55
N THR A 167 4.20 -24.98 2.44
CA THR A 167 4.70 -23.61 2.23
C THR A 167 4.78 -23.24 0.77
N VAL A 168 4.81 -21.94 0.46
CA VAL A 168 5.00 -21.47 -0.91
C VAL A 168 6.42 -21.76 -1.38
N THR A 169 6.55 -22.38 -2.55
CA THR A 169 7.83 -22.78 -3.15
C THR A 169 8.14 -21.93 -4.39
N ILE A 170 9.37 -21.96 -4.88
CA ILE A 170 9.71 -21.23 -6.12
C ILE A 170 8.97 -21.80 -7.34
N GLU A 171 8.73 -23.11 -7.36
CA GLU A 171 8.05 -23.85 -8.43
C GLU A 171 6.60 -23.39 -8.61
N ASP A 172 5.93 -22.95 -7.52
CA ASP A 172 4.58 -22.37 -7.55
C ASP A 172 4.49 -21.10 -8.44
N PHE A 173 5.62 -20.46 -8.72
CA PHE A 173 5.71 -19.20 -9.45
C PHE A 173 6.31 -19.32 -10.85
N GLU A 174 6.80 -20.50 -11.24
CA GLU A 174 7.35 -20.74 -12.58
C GLU A 174 6.23 -21.11 -13.57
N ASN A 175 5.31 -21.96 -13.15
CA ASN A 175 4.29 -22.55 -14.03
C ASN A 175 3.13 -21.61 -14.36
N ASP A 176 2.70 -20.79 -13.39
CA ASP A 176 1.54 -19.91 -13.52
C ASP A 176 1.90 -18.46 -13.28
N LYS A 177 1.32 -17.56 -14.09
CA LYS A 177 1.49 -16.13 -13.89
C LYS A 177 0.80 -15.67 -12.61
N ILE A 178 1.52 -14.90 -11.80
CA ILE A 178 1.05 -14.38 -10.52
C ILE A 178 1.15 -12.85 -10.45
N VAL A 179 0.26 -12.24 -9.66
CA VAL A 179 0.39 -10.84 -9.24
C VAL A 179 0.94 -10.78 -7.83
N LEU A 180 2.10 -10.13 -7.68
CA LEU A 180 2.73 -9.76 -6.43
C LEU A 180 2.21 -8.37 -6.03
N ILE A 181 1.57 -8.27 -4.86
CA ILE A 181 1.06 -7.01 -4.32
C ILE A 181 1.77 -6.72 -3.01
N SER A 182 2.43 -5.58 -2.94
CA SER A 182 3.16 -5.15 -1.75
C SER A 182 2.56 -3.86 -1.19
N ASP A 183 2.29 -3.83 0.12
CA ASP A 183 2.01 -2.58 0.84
C ASP A 183 3.20 -2.20 1.73
N GLU A 184 3.51 -0.91 1.73
CA GLU A 184 4.65 -0.31 2.41
C GLU A 184 6.02 -0.84 1.94
N SER A 185 6.17 -0.98 0.63
CA SER A 185 7.34 -1.57 -0.07
C SER A 185 8.67 -0.83 0.14
N HIS A 186 8.66 0.35 0.77
CA HIS A 186 9.84 1.22 0.92
C HIS A 186 10.37 1.37 2.35
N HIS A 187 9.89 0.58 3.30
CA HIS A 187 10.27 0.77 4.72
C HIS A 187 11.75 0.55 5.06
N VAL A 188 12.61 0.28 4.09
CA VAL A 188 13.93 -0.29 4.31
C VAL A 188 15.09 0.68 4.01
N ASN A 189 15.06 1.43 2.91
CA ASN A 189 16.19 2.31 2.55
C ASN A 189 16.25 3.63 3.32
N THR A 190 15.22 3.99 4.08
CA THR A 190 15.10 5.30 4.75
C THR A 190 15.36 5.28 6.26
N ARG A 191 15.83 4.16 6.83
CA ARG A 191 16.31 4.13 8.22
C ARG A 191 17.69 4.80 8.32
N THR A 192 17.68 6.12 8.38
CA THR A 192 18.86 7.01 8.54
C THR A 192 19.61 6.89 9.88
N LYS A 193 19.46 5.78 10.63
CA LYS A 193 20.26 5.50 11.82
C LYS A 193 20.84 4.10 11.71
N ARG A 194 22.19 4.05 11.71
CA ARG A 194 23.06 2.85 11.83
C ARG A 194 22.26 1.55 11.78
N GLN A 195 21.89 1.13 10.58
CA GLN A 195 21.44 -0.24 10.38
C GLN A 195 22.58 -1.15 10.83
N THR A 196 22.24 -2.21 11.56
CA THR A 196 23.20 -3.27 11.81
C THR A 196 23.49 -3.98 10.49
N LYS A 197 24.70 -4.57 10.33
CA LYS A 197 25.02 -5.36 9.12
C LYS A 197 23.96 -6.44 8.86
N ALA A 198 23.41 -7.03 9.92
CA ALA A 198 22.35 -8.03 9.86
C ALA A 198 21.03 -7.49 9.29
N GLU A 199 20.64 -6.24 9.61
CA GLU A 199 19.44 -5.62 9.02
C GLU A 199 19.63 -5.36 7.53
N ILE A 200 20.79 -4.84 7.11
CA ILE A 200 21.12 -4.63 5.69
C ILE A 200 21.14 -5.96 4.92
N GLU A 201 21.71 -7.01 5.52
CA GLU A 201 21.72 -8.36 4.93
C GLU A 201 20.31 -8.94 4.82
N ALA A 202 19.48 -8.83 5.86
CA ALA A 202 18.08 -9.28 5.84
C ALA A 202 17.22 -8.49 4.84
N ASP A 203 17.50 -7.20 4.70
CA ASP A 203 16.83 -6.31 3.75
C ASP A 203 17.17 -6.67 2.30
N ASN A 204 18.45 -6.87 2.01
CA ASN A 204 18.90 -7.38 0.72
C ASN A 204 18.37 -8.79 0.45
N SER A 205 18.16 -9.61 1.49
CA SER A 205 17.75 -11.00 1.33
C SER A 205 16.28 -11.14 0.93
N TRP A 206 15.37 -10.31 1.46
CA TRP A 206 13.96 -10.37 1.05
C TRP A 206 13.70 -9.67 -0.29
N GLU A 207 14.35 -8.54 -0.60
CA GLU A 207 14.23 -7.93 -1.94
C GLU A 207 14.67 -8.92 -3.01
N TYR A 208 15.75 -9.68 -2.72
CA TYR A 208 16.19 -10.78 -3.54
C TYR A 208 15.14 -11.89 -3.69
N SER A 209 14.46 -12.28 -2.61
CA SER A 209 13.36 -13.25 -2.68
C SER A 209 12.18 -12.79 -3.53
N VAL A 210 11.75 -11.52 -3.40
CA VAL A 210 10.67 -10.96 -4.22
C VAL A 210 11.09 -10.88 -5.68
N GLU A 211 12.32 -10.45 -5.96
CA GLU A 211 12.84 -10.39 -7.32
C GLU A 211 12.97 -11.80 -7.94
N ARG A 212 13.34 -12.82 -7.15
CA ARG A 212 13.34 -14.21 -7.60
C ARG A 212 11.96 -14.68 -8.03
N ILE A 213 10.93 -14.42 -7.22
CA ILE A 213 9.55 -14.77 -7.58
C ILE A 213 9.10 -13.99 -8.81
N PHE A 214 9.36 -12.68 -8.83
CA PHE A 214 8.95 -11.83 -9.94
C PHE A 214 9.56 -12.29 -11.26
N ARG A 215 10.84 -12.70 -11.25
CA ARG A 215 11.54 -13.20 -12.44
C ARG A 215 11.26 -14.67 -12.79
N ALA A 216 10.63 -15.43 -11.90
CA ALA A 216 10.34 -16.86 -12.13
C ALA A 216 9.45 -17.07 -13.36
N ASN A 217 8.55 -16.13 -13.66
CA ASN A 217 7.72 -16.16 -14.86
C ASN A 217 7.62 -14.77 -15.50
N ARG A 218 7.81 -14.72 -16.82
CA ARG A 218 7.81 -13.48 -17.64
C ARG A 218 6.47 -12.73 -17.64
N ASP A 219 5.40 -13.41 -17.25
CA ASP A 219 4.04 -12.86 -17.20
C ASP A 219 3.65 -12.48 -15.77
N ASN A 220 4.55 -12.61 -14.79
CA ASN A 220 4.35 -12.10 -13.44
C ASN A 220 4.24 -10.57 -13.43
N ALA A 221 3.43 -10.07 -12.51
CA ALA A 221 3.24 -8.63 -12.28
C ALA A 221 3.60 -8.29 -10.83
N LEU A 222 4.31 -7.17 -10.62
CA LEU A 222 4.63 -6.62 -9.31
C LEU A 222 4.01 -5.22 -9.19
N ILE A 223 3.14 -5.07 -8.19
CA ILE A 223 2.40 -3.85 -7.91
C ILE A 223 2.69 -3.44 -6.47
N GLU A 224 3.51 -2.40 -6.34
CA GLU A 224 3.93 -1.85 -5.06
C GLU A 224 3.09 -0.64 -4.67
N PHE A 225 2.83 -0.51 -3.38
CA PHE A 225 2.13 0.62 -2.78
C PHE A 225 2.94 1.17 -1.62
N THR A 226 3.15 2.48 -1.57
CA THR A 226 3.92 3.12 -0.50
C THR A 226 3.44 4.52 -0.21
N ALA A 227 3.52 4.94 1.05
CA ALA A 227 3.40 6.36 1.40
C ALA A 227 4.75 7.09 1.38
N THR A 228 5.84 6.35 1.57
CA THR A 228 7.17 6.90 1.73
C THR A 228 8.06 6.39 0.62
N CYS A 229 8.50 7.26 -0.29
CA CYS A 229 9.52 6.95 -1.28
C CYS A 229 10.54 8.08 -1.23
N ASP A 230 11.75 7.82 -0.74
CA ASP A 230 12.78 8.86 -0.62
C ASP A 230 13.54 9.01 -1.94
N LEU A 231 12.95 9.77 -2.85
CA LEU A 231 13.52 10.09 -4.15
C LEU A 231 14.76 10.98 -4.06
N LYS A 232 15.18 11.43 -2.87
CA LYS A 232 16.46 12.13 -2.68
C LYS A 232 17.65 11.16 -2.69
N ASP A 233 17.43 9.89 -2.35
CA ASP A 233 18.46 8.86 -2.48
C ASP A 233 18.63 8.49 -3.97
N PRO A 234 19.83 8.67 -4.55
CA PRO A 234 20.09 8.32 -5.95
C PRO A 234 19.80 6.85 -6.29
N ALA A 235 19.97 5.92 -5.35
CA ALA A 235 19.70 4.50 -5.56
C ALA A 235 18.19 4.24 -5.68
N VAL A 236 17.39 4.82 -4.78
CA VAL A 236 15.92 4.74 -4.82
C VAL A 236 15.39 5.43 -6.08
N LEU A 237 15.91 6.62 -6.38
CA LEU A 237 15.55 7.37 -7.58
C LEU A 237 15.77 6.52 -8.84
N ARG A 238 16.97 5.95 -9.02
CA ARG A 238 17.28 5.10 -10.17
C ARG A 238 16.41 3.84 -10.23
N LYS A 239 16.14 3.21 -9.09
CA LYS A 239 15.30 1.99 -9.00
C LYS A 239 13.86 2.26 -9.44
N TYR A 240 13.28 3.39 -9.04
CA TYR A 240 11.83 3.64 -9.17
C TYR A 240 11.42 4.66 -10.25
N THR A 241 12.38 5.32 -10.92
CA THR A 241 12.09 6.33 -11.96
C THR A 241 11.12 5.80 -13.02
N ASP A 242 11.31 4.57 -13.49
CA ASP A 242 10.50 3.93 -14.52
C ASP A 242 9.35 3.06 -13.98
N LYS A 243 9.06 3.13 -12.68
CA LYS A 243 8.05 2.30 -12.00
C LYS A 243 6.96 3.11 -11.32
N ILE A 244 7.24 4.33 -10.88
CA ILE A 244 6.22 5.19 -10.25
C ILE A 244 5.15 5.51 -11.30
N LEU A 245 4.03 4.82 -11.19
CA LEU A 245 2.91 4.95 -12.10
C LEU A 245 2.00 6.09 -11.66
N PHE A 246 1.80 6.24 -10.35
CA PHE A 246 0.92 7.25 -9.78
C PHE A 246 1.61 7.93 -8.60
N ASP A 247 1.90 9.23 -8.74
CA ASP A 247 2.44 10.08 -7.68
C ASP A 247 1.32 10.89 -7.03
N TYR A 248 0.97 10.51 -5.80
CA TYR A 248 -0.06 11.11 -4.97
C TYR A 248 0.35 11.13 -3.50
N ALA A 249 1.60 11.55 -3.27
CA ALA A 249 2.17 11.72 -1.94
C ALA A 249 1.42 12.78 -1.10
N LEU A 250 1.82 12.91 0.17
CA LEU A 250 1.14 13.77 1.15
C LEU A 250 0.90 15.23 0.68
N PRO A 251 1.82 15.91 -0.05
CA PRO A 251 1.55 17.23 -0.59
C PRO A 251 0.33 17.28 -1.51
N ARG A 252 0.27 16.42 -2.54
CA ARG A 252 -0.87 16.34 -3.46
C ARG A 252 -2.17 15.92 -2.76
N PHE A 253 -2.07 15.01 -1.79
CA PHE A 253 -3.22 14.59 -0.99
C PHE A 253 -3.77 15.73 -0.10
N ARG A 254 -2.89 16.64 0.34
CA ARG A 254 -3.25 17.84 1.08
C ARG A 254 -3.86 18.90 0.17
N ASP A 255 -3.23 19.18 -0.97
CA ASP A 255 -3.70 20.20 -1.93
C ASP A 255 -5.09 19.88 -2.48
N SER A 256 -5.46 18.60 -2.52
CA SER A 256 -6.79 18.12 -2.94
C SER A 256 -7.87 18.17 -1.84
N GLY A 257 -7.53 18.60 -0.62
CA GLY A 257 -8.50 18.80 0.47
C GLY A 257 -9.04 17.52 1.13
N TYR A 258 -8.47 16.35 0.81
CA TYR A 258 -8.93 15.06 1.34
C TYR A 258 -8.28 14.62 2.66
N THR A 259 -7.32 15.39 3.17
CA THR A 259 -6.69 15.18 4.47
C THR A 259 -6.73 16.44 5.32
N LYS A 260 -6.63 16.28 6.63
CA LYS A 260 -6.55 17.41 7.56
C LYS A 260 -5.20 18.10 7.43
N ASP A 261 -5.21 19.41 7.55
CA ASP A 261 -3.99 20.19 7.74
C ASP A 261 -3.34 19.82 9.08
N PHE A 262 -2.06 19.48 9.03
CA PHE A 262 -1.23 19.30 10.21
C PHE A 262 -0.37 20.55 10.41
N GLN A 263 -0.48 21.17 11.58
CA GLN A 263 0.40 22.25 11.99
C GLN A 263 1.51 21.68 12.87
N ASN A 264 2.75 21.80 12.40
CA ASN A 264 3.92 21.45 13.19
C ASN A 264 4.41 22.70 13.92
N LEU A 265 4.19 22.73 15.24
CA LEU A 265 4.78 23.74 16.12
C LEU A 265 6.11 23.20 16.65
N GLN A 266 7.23 23.82 16.27
CA GLN A 266 8.51 23.55 16.91
C GLN A 266 8.72 24.55 18.06
N SER A 267 9.18 24.05 19.20
CA SER A 267 9.52 24.87 20.36
C SER A 267 10.78 24.31 21.03
N ASP A 268 11.53 25.21 21.66
CA ASP A 268 12.72 24.87 22.46
C ASP A 268 12.36 24.45 23.90
N PHE A 269 11.06 24.30 24.18
CA PHE A 269 10.55 23.83 25.46
C PHE A 269 11.11 22.46 25.83
N ASP A 270 11.31 22.24 27.12
CA ASP A 270 11.61 20.92 27.67
C ASP A 270 10.39 19.98 27.58
N PRO A 271 10.54 18.66 27.84
CA PRO A 271 9.43 17.72 27.77
C PRO A 271 8.22 18.09 28.67
N TRP A 272 8.47 18.66 29.85
CA TRP A 272 7.43 19.07 30.78
C TRP A 272 6.60 20.23 30.23
N GLN A 273 7.28 21.29 29.80
CA GLN A 273 6.67 22.48 29.21
C GLN A 273 5.89 22.16 27.94
N ARG A 274 6.41 21.27 27.08
CA ARG A 274 5.68 20.78 25.89
C ARG A 274 4.42 20.04 26.28
N THR A 275 4.49 19.22 27.32
CA THR A 275 3.34 18.45 27.81
C THR A 275 2.28 19.38 28.38
N LEU A 276 2.66 20.36 29.21
CA LEU A 276 1.74 21.37 29.73
C LEU A 276 1.07 22.15 28.59
N GLY A 277 1.84 22.59 27.59
CA GLY A 277 1.30 23.25 26.40
C GLY A 277 0.30 22.39 25.62
N ALA A 278 0.59 21.09 25.45
CA ALA A 278 -0.33 20.14 24.81
C ALA A 278 -1.63 19.95 25.60
N LEU A 279 -1.56 19.89 26.93
CA LEU A 279 -2.74 19.78 27.80
C LEU A 279 -3.60 21.04 27.76
N ILE A 280 -2.99 22.23 27.80
CA ILE A 280 -3.70 23.51 27.66
C ILE A 280 -4.42 23.58 26.30
N LEU A 281 -3.73 23.21 25.21
CA LEU A 281 -4.34 23.17 23.88
C LEU A 281 -5.47 22.13 23.79
N SER A 282 -5.33 21.00 24.49
CA SER A 282 -6.36 19.97 24.57
C SER A 282 -7.62 20.51 25.25
N GLU A 283 -7.50 21.15 26.42
CA GLU A 283 -8.66 21.74 27.13
C GLU A 283 -9.26 22.93 26.36
N TYR A 284 -8.43 23.78 25.75
CA TYR A 284 -8.93 24.84 24.87
C TYR A 284 -9.77 24.29 23.72
N ARG A 285 -9.30 23.25 23.03
CA ARG A 285 -10.04 22.61 21.93
C ARG A 285 -11.33 21.95 22.41
N ARG A 286 -11.31 21.33 23.59
CA ARG A 286 -12.51 20.73 24.20
C ARG A 286 -13.58 21.80 24.44
N ASN A 287 -13.21 22.96 25.00
CA ASN A 287 -14.13 24.07 25.18
C ASN A 287 -14.66 24.60 23.85
N LEU A 288 -13.78 24.76 22.84
CA LEU A 288 -14.18 25.19 21.50
C LEU A 288 -15.18 24.23 20.83
N PHE A 289 -15.02 22.91 21.02
CA PHE A 289 -15.99 21.93 20.53
C PHE A 289 -17.33 22.07 21.27
N ALA A 290 -17.31 22.26 22.58
CA ALA A 290 -18.52 22.47 23.37
C ALA A 290 -19.28 23.74 22.95
N ASP A 291 -18.58 24.84 22.67
CA ASP A 291 -19.16 26.08 22.13
C ASP A 291 -19.81 25.87 20.75
N CYS A 292 -19.30 24.91 19.96
CA CYS A 292 -19.87 24.49 18.70
C CYS A 292 -20.99 23.42 18.86
N GLY A 293 -21.40 23.08 20.07
CA GLY A 293 -22.40 22.03 20.35
C GLY A 293 -21.91 20.60 20.05
N GLN A 294 -20.59 20.38 20.01
CA GLN A 294 -19.98 19.08 19.75
C GLN A 294 -19.34 18.52 21.03
N ASP A 295 -19.78 17.33 21.46
CA ASP A 295 -19.13 16.61 22.56
C ASP A 295 -17.94 15.78 22.05
N ILE A 296 -16.84 16.46 21.77
CA ILE A 296 -15.60 15.84 21.27
C ILE A 296 -14.50 16.00 22.31
N LYS A 297 -14.00 14.86 22.81
CA LYS A 297 -12.83 14.80 23.69
C LYS A 297 -11.53 14.76 22.88
N PRO A 298 -10.66 15.78 22.95
CA PRO A 298 -9.37 15.74 22.28
C PRO A 298 -8.45 14.68 22.92
N VAL A 299 -7.52 14.16 22.11
CA VAL A 299 -6.54 13.15 22.54
C VAL A 299 -5.13 13.73 22.43
N VAL A 300 -4.35 13.57 23.48
CA VAL A 300 -2.93 13.93 23.51
C VAL A 300 -2.11 12.64 23.56
N LEU A 301 -1.16 12.50 22.64
CA LEU A 301 -0.17 11.42 22.64
C LEU A 301 1.21 12.03 22.86
N LEU A 302 1.83 11.68 23.98
CA LEU A 302 3.23 11.99 24.26
C LEU A 302 4.08 10.81 23.78
N LYS A 303 5.14 11.10 23.02
CA LYS A 303 6.01 10.07 22.46
C LYS A 303 7.47 10.45 22.64
N SER A 304 8.19 9.62 23.38
CA SER A 304 9.64 9.68 23.49
C SER A 304 10.32 8.82 22.43
N ARG A 305 11.61 9.11 22.17
CA ARG A 305 12.41 8.35 21.19
C ARG A 305 12.87 7.00 21.73
N ARG A 306 13.16 6.89 23.03
CA ARG A 306 13.55 5.65 23.71
C ARG A 306 12.50 5.28 24.75
N ILE A 307 12.37 3.98 25.01
CA ILE A 307 11.46 3.45 26.03
C ILE A 307 11.84 4.01 27.42
N VAL A 308 13.13 3.96 27.77
CA VAL A 308 13.64 4.51 29.04
C VAL A 308 13.29 5.99 29.23
N ASP A 309 13.39 6.80 28.17
CA ASP A 309 13.00 8.23 28.25
C ASP A 309 11.49 8.39 28.45
N SER A 310 10.69 7.47 27.91
CA SER A 310 9.23 7.47 28.08
C SER A 310 8.83 7.07 29.50
N GLU A 311 9.49 6.05 30.06
CA GLU A 311 9.26 5.56 31.43
C GLU A 311 9.68 6.61 32.45
N SER A 312 10.87 7.19 32.29
CA SER A 312 11.36 8.26 33.18
C SER A 312 10.46 9.49 33.16
N PHE A 313 9.97 9.90 31.98
CA PHE A 313 9.06 11.05 31.90
C PHE A 313 7.67 10.72 32.46
N TYR A 314 7.22 9.47 32.37
CA TYR A 314 5.97 9.04 32.98
C TYR A 314 6.02 9.17 34.51
N GLU A 315 7.13 8.76 35.13
CA GLU A 315 7.36 8.93 36.58
C GLU A 315 7.53 10.40 36.99
N GLU A 316 8.13 11.24 36.14
CA GLU A 316 8.22 12.69 36.40
C GLU A 316 6.85 13.36 36.33
N PHE A 317 5.95 12.85 35.47
CA PHE A 317 4.65 13.47 35.21
C PHE A 317 3.54 13.09 36.18
N PHE A 318 3.56 11.88 36.72
CA PHE A 318 2.55 11.37 37.66
C PHE A 318 3.09 11.30 39.09
#